data_AF-A0A2V6BLU1-F1
#
_entry.id   AF-A0A2V6BLU1-F1
#
_cell.length_a   1.000
_cell.length_b   1.000
_cell.length_c   1.000
_cell.angle_alpha   90.00
_cell.angle_beta   90.00
_cell.angle_gamma   90.00
#
_symmetry.space_group_name_H-M   'P 1'
#
loop_
_entity.id
_entity.type
_entity.pdbx_description
1 polymer ?
#
loop_
_entity_poly.entity_id
_entity_poly.type
_entity_poly.pdbx_seq_one_letter_code
_entity_poly.pdbx_strand_id
1 'polypeptide(L)'
;MVLSVADSGFGISKEHLPRIFERFYRADKARSRELGGTGLGLAIVKHIAQLHGGRVEAESEVGRGTTIRVILPVRLGPRDS
;
A
#
# COMPACT_ATOMS: atom_id res chain seq x y z
N MET A 1 1.25 0.15 -15.80
CA MET A 1 1.26 1.49 -15.20
C MET A 1 1.58 1.32 -13.73
N VAL A 2 2.36 2.22 -13.15
CA VAL A 2 2.70 2.20 -11.73
C VAL A 2 2.33 3.54 -11.12
N LEU A 3 1.53 3.53 -10.06
CA LEU A 3 1.26 4.67 -9.19
C LEU A 3 2.05 4.48 -7.90
N SER A 4 2.92 5.43 -7.56
CA SER A 4 3.70 5.39 -6.33
C SER A 4 3.32 6.55 -5.42
N VAL A 5 3.12 6.26 -4.15
CA VAL A 5 2.90 7.26 -3.10
C VAL A 5 3.98 7.07 -2.05
N ALA A 6 4.78 8.10 -1.83
CA ALA A 6 5.86 8.12 -0.86
C ALA A 6 5.57 9.13 0.24
N ASP A 7 5.87 8.75 1.48
CA ASP A 7 5.88 9.62 2.65
C ASP A 7 7.28 9.66 3.28
N SER A 8 7.52 10.70 4.08
CA SER A 8 8.73 10.88 4.89
C SER A 8 8.45 10.63 6.39
N GLY A 9 7.50 9.75 6.69
CA GLY A 9 7.11 9.41 8.04
C GLY A 9 8.12 8.50 8.75
N PHE A 10 7.67 7.86 9.81
CA PHE A 10 8.54 7.01 10.66
C PHE A 10 8.90 5.67 10.03
N GLY A 11 8.31 5.34 8.88
CA GLY A 11 8.47 4.04 8.24
C GLY A 11 7.80 2.90 9.01
N ILE A 12 8.02 1.68 8.51
CA ILE A 12 7.44 0.42 8.95
C ILE A 12 8.58 -0.59 9.03
N SER A 13 8.66 -1.33 10.13
CA SER A 13 9.65 -2.40 10.29
C SER A 13 9.40 -3.53 9.30
N LYS A 14 10.48 -4.19 8.85
CA LYS A 14 10.42 -5.24 7.83
C LYS A 14 9.50 -6.41 8.21
N GLU A 15 9.40 -6.72 9.50
CA GLU A 15 8.52 -7.77 10.03
C GLU A 15 7.03 -7.49 9.85
N HIS A 16 6.63 -6.21 9.73
CA HIS A 16 5.23 -5.83 9.55
C HIS A 16 4.84 -5.73 8.07
N LEU A 17 5.78 -5.45 7.16
CA LEU A 17 5.52 -5.25 5.73
C LEU A 17 4.70 -6.37 5.05
N PRO A 18 4.87 -7.67 5.36
CA PRO A 18 4.05 -8.72 4.75
C PRO A 18 2.56 -8.61 5.13
N ARG A 19 2.27 -7.98 6.28
CA ARG A 19 0.97 -8.01 6.95
C ARG A 19 0.19 -6.71 6.84
N ILE A 20 0.80 -5.59 6.43
CA ILE A 20 0.13 -4.27 6.36
C ILE A 20 -1.08 -4.21 5.41
N PHE A 21 -1.21 -5.19 4.51
CA PHE A 21 -2.37 -5.32 3.62
C PHE A 21 -3.43 -6.30 4.15
N GLU A 22 -3.24 -6.90 5.32
CA GLU A 22 -4.27 -7.69 6.01
C GLU A 22 -5.35 -6.75 6.58
N ARG A 23 -6.62 -7.18 6.50
CA ARG A 23 -7.73 -6.43 7.10
C ARG A 23 -7.53 -6.38 8.61
N PHE A 24 -7.75 -5.20 9.19
CA PHE A 24 -7.65 -4.94 10.63
C PHE A 24 -6.23 -5.03 11.21
N TYR A 25 -5.21 -5.31 10.39
CA TYR A 25 -3.83 -5.35 10.85
C TYR A 25 -3.30 -3.94 11.11
N ARG A 26 -2.52 -3.83 12.19
CA ARG A 26 -1.91 -2.57 12.63
C ARG A 26 -0.50 -2.87 13.14
N ALA A 27 0.49 -2.25 12.51
CA ALA A 27 1.91 -2.39 12.84
C ALA A 27 2.22 -1.86 14.26
N ASP A 28 1.57 -0.78 14.68
CA ASP A 28 1.82 -0.18 15.99
C ASP A 28 0.53 0.16 16.74
N LYS A 29 0.34 -0.48 17.90
CA LYS A 29 -0.83 -0.28 18.79
C LYS A 29 -0.77 1.07 19.54
N ALA A 30 0.40 1.67 19.70
CA ALA A 30 0.57 2.92 20.44
C ALA A 30 0.12 4.13 19.59
N ARG A 31 0.51 4.15 18.32
CA ARG A 31 0.26 5.28 17.40
C ARG A 31 -1.10 5.23 16.71
N SER A 32 -1.66 4.03 16.52
CA SER A 32 -2.96 3.86 15.86
C SER A 32 -4.15 4.37 16.68
N ARG A 33 -3.96 4.69 17.97
CA ARG A 33 -5.02 5.27 18.82
C ARG A 33 -5.26 6.75 18.55
N GLU A 34 -4.25 7.50 18.11
CA GLU A 34 -4.38 8.94 17.84
C GLU A 34 -5.01 9.25 16.47
N LEU A 35 -4.90 8.34 15.49
CA LEU A 35 -5.30 8.58 14.08
C LEU A 35 -6.59 7.86 13.63
N GLY A 36 -7.30 7.15 14.53
CA GLY A 36 -8.68 6.71 14.27
C GLY A 36 -8.89 5.82 13.03
N GLY A 37 -8.01 4.86 12.77
CA GLY A 37 -8.11 3.95 11.62
C GLY A 37 -8.53 2.52 11.97
N THR A 38 -9.46 1.94 11.21
CA THR A 38 -9.91 0.53 11.35
C THR A 38 -8.90 -0.50 10.82
N GLY A 39 -7.81 -0.06 10.17
CA GLY A 39 -6.86 -0.95 9.49
C GLY A 39 -7.43 -1.58 8.21
N LEU A 40 -8.43 -0.95 7.58
CA LEU A 40 -9.04 -1.45 6.34
C LEU A 40 -8.47 -0.81 5.07
N GLY A 41 -7.88 0.38 5.15
CA GLY A 41 -7.48 1.16 3.97
C GLY A 41 -6.58 0.40 3.00
N LEU A 42 -5.42 -0.09 3.45
CA LEU A 42 -4.49 -0.83 2.60
C LEU A 42 -5.06 -2.17 2.10
N ALA A 43 -5.90 -2.83 2.90
CA ALA A 43 -6.58 -4.06 2.48
C ALA A 43 -7.58 -3.80 1.33
N ILE A 44 -8.30 -2.67 1.38
CA ILE A 44 -9.19 -2.23 0.29
C ILE A 44 -8.37 -1.93 -0.97
N VAL A 45 -7.26 -1.19 -0.84
CA VAL A 45 -6.37 -0.88 -1.98
C VAL A 45 -5.84 -2.16 -2.63
N LYS A 46 -5.37 -3.13 -1.84
CA LYS A 46 -4.93 -4.45 -2.35
C LYS A 46 -6.03 -5.15 -3.13
N HIS A 47 -7.24 -5.20 -2.57
CA HIS A 47 -8.38 -5.86 -3.21
C HIS A 47 -8.77 -5.19 -4.52
N ILE A 48 -8.86 -3.86 -4.54
CA ILE A 48 -9.19 -3.10 -5.76
C ILE A 48 -8.11 -3.32 -6.83
N ALA A 49 -6.83 -3.24 -6.47
CA ALA A 49 -5.75 -3.48 -7.44
C ALA A 49 -5.83 -4.89 -8.05
N GLN A 50 -6.11 -5.90 -7.22
CA GLN A 50 -6.29 -7.29 -7.68
C GLN A 50 -7.49 -7.45 -8.62
N LEU A 51 -8.63 -6.80 -8.32
CA LEU A 51 -9.80 -6.79 -9.21
C LEU A 51 -9.48 -6.21 -10.60
N HIS A 52 -8.50 -5.30 -10.69
CA HIS A 52 -8.02 -4.72 -11.94
C HIS A 52 -6.87 -5.53 -12.58
N GLY A 53 -6.59 -6.76 -12.09
CA GLY A 53 -5.50 -7.61 -12.58
C GLY A 53 -4.11 -7.11 -12.20
N GLY A 54 -4.04 -6.20 -11.23
CA GLY A 54 -2.80 -5.62 -10.72
C GLY A 54 -2.38 -6.17 -9.37
N ARG A 55 -1.40 -5.50 -8.78
CA ARG A 55 -0.87 -5.81 -7.45
C ARG A 55 -0.44 -4.56 -6.70
N VAL A 56 -0.16 -4.74 -5.41
CA VAL A 56 0.37 -3.69 -4.54
C VAL A 56 1.69 -4.14 -3.94
N GLU A 57 2.62 -3.20 -3.79
CA GLU A 57 3.93 -3.41 -3.18
C GLU A 57 4.19 -2.31 -2.14
N ALA A 58 5.00 -2.62 -1.14
CA ALA A 58 5.40 -1.67 -0.11
C ALA A 58 6.90 -1.78 0.16
N GLU A 59 7.57 -0.64 0.14
CA GLU A 59 8.95 -0.47 0.60
C GLU A 59 8.95 0.51 1.75
N SER A 60 9.65 0.19 2.83
CA SER A 60 9.73 1.08 3.98
C SER A 60 11.03 0.87 4.73
N GLU A 61 11.54 1.96 5.29
CA GLU A 61 12.68 1.96 6.19
C GLU A 61 12.33 2.81 7.41
N VAL A 62 12.56 2.25 8.60
CA VAL A 62 12.29 2.94 9.88
C VAL A 62 13.12 4.22 9.95
N GLY A 63 12.46 5.34 10.24
CA GLY A 63 13.05 6.66 10.29
C GLY A 63 13.24 7.36 8.93
N ARG A 64 12.91 6.71 7.81
CA ARG A 64 12.99 7.32 6.46
C ARG A 64 11.63 7.52 5.80
N GLY A 65 10.67 6.65 6.07
CA GLY A 65 9.33 6.72 5.52
C GLY A 65 8.92 5.47 4.75
N THR A 66 7.80 5.56 4.04
CA THR A 66 7.20 4.43 3.32
C THR A 66 6.86 4.83 1.90
N THR A 67 7.04 3.90 0.96
CA THR A 67 6.53 3.99 -0.40
C THR A 67 5.58 2.83 -0.67
N ILE A 68 4.34 3.15 -1.04
CA ILE A 68 3.36 2.18 -1.51
C ILE A 68 3.23 2.31 -3.03
N ARG A 69 3.24 1.18 -3.74
CA ARG A 69 3.09 1.14 -5.20
C ARG A 69 1.87 0.32 -5.58
N VAL A 70 1.05 0.87 -6.47
CA VAL A 70 -0.05 0.17 -7.15
C VAL A 70 0.36 -0.07 -8.59
N ILE A 71 0.42 -1.34 -9.00
CA ILE A 71 0.90 -1.76 -10.31
C ILE A 71 -0.28 -2.37 -11.06
N LEU A 72 -0.70 -1.71 -12.14
CA LEU A 72 -1.83 -2.13 -12.97
C LEU A 72 -1.36 -2.51 -14.38
N PRO A 73 -1.96 -3.53 -15.02
CA PRO A 73 -1.74 -3.81 -16.44
C PRO A 73 -2.11 -2.59 -17.29
N VAL A 74 -1.32 -2.30 -18.32
CA VAL A 74 -1.71 -1.32 -19.35
C VAL A 74 -2.32 -2.11 -20.49
N ARG A 75 -3.61 -1.88 -20.78
CA ARG A 75 -4.12 -2.26 -22.09
C ARG A 75 -3.70 -1.16 -23.06
N LEU A 76 -2.81 -1.50 -23.99
CA LEU A 76 -2.66 -0.72 -25.20
C LEU A 76 -3.97 -0.92 -25.98
N GLY A 77 -4.81 0.12 -26.04
CA GLY A 77 -5.88 0.16 -27.02
C GLY A 77 -5.29 0.15 -28.43
N PRO A 78 -6.10 -0.14 -29.47
CA PRO A 78 -5.65 0.08 -30.85
C PRO A 78 -5.10 1.51 -30.95
N ARG A 79 -3.90 1.66 -31.53
CA ARG A 79 -3.49 2.99 -31.99
C ARG A 79 -4.42 3.31 -33.14
N ASP A 80 -5.40 4.18 -32.90
CA ASP A 80 -6.27 4.69 -33.96
C ASP A 80 -5.36 5.18 -35.11
N SER A 81 -5.55 4.54 -36.27
CA SER A 81 -4.83 4.78 -37.53
C SER A 81 -5.40 5.97 -38.28
#